data_AF-A0AAJ2TUG3-F1
#
_entry.id   AF-A0AAJ2TUG3-F1
#
_cell.length_a   1.000
_cell.length_b   1.000
_cell.length_c   1.000
_cell.angle_alpha   90.00
_cell.angle_beta   90.00
_cell.angle_gamma   90.00
#
_symmetry.space_group_name_H-M   'P 1'
#
loop_
_entity.id
_entity.type
_entity.pdbx_description
1 polymer ?
#
loop_
_entity_poly.entity_id
_entity_poly.type
_entity_poly.pdbx_seq_one_letter_code
_entity_poly.pdbx_strand_id
1 'polypeptide(L)'
;MRIFIQIPCLNEETTLPLVLAGIPKQIDGVDEIHVLVVDDGSSDRTVEVARQLGVEHFVFHTRNMGLARSFRDGVDYALQHGADIVINTDGDNQYPQERIADLVQPILRGEADIVIGDRQTKTIAHFSGFKKIMQGVGSSVVNFAAETDLPDAASGFRAYSREALIRLNVVTQFSYCMETIIQAGNKRLRIASVPIKTNPKTRESRLFSNIFQHMGRSAQAIMRSYVMFKPHAVFLTLAVVFLVGAAIPFGRFLVLSLMGVAGDHIQSLILGSALLVGALLSIALLVISDMLRTNRTLVEDALERIKQLQYAPERIADPNAVRPDDAAQHPSLAISPLAVETVLSGAEPVATIAPEHERADDAGARAARAARGA
;
A
#
# COMPACT_ATOMS: atom_id res chain seq x y z
N MET A 1 6.55 -22.47 6.73
CA MET A 1 5.83 -21.18 6.85
C MET A 1 4.35 -21.41 7.14
N ARG A 2 3.69 -20.44 7.79
CA ARG A 2 2.24 -20.47 8.04
C ARG A 2 1.51 -19.60 7.02
N ILE A 3 0.54 -20.13 6.27
CA ILE A 3 -0.21 -19.33 5.28
C ILE A 3 -1.69 -19.21 5.64
N PHE A 4 -2.28 -18.06 5.31
CA PHE A 4 -3.71 -17.80 5.46
C PHE A 4 -4.34 -17.50 4.10
N ILE A 5 -5.38 -18.25 3.74
CA ILE A 5 -6.20 -18.00 2.56
C ILE A 5 -7.45 -17.29 3.03
N GLN A 6 -7.51 -15.97 2.81
CA GLN A 6 -8.68 -15.17 3.15
C GLN A 6 -9.68 -15.13 1.99
N ILE A 7 -10.96 -15.30 2.32
CA ILE A 7 -12.07 -15.34 1.39
C ILE A 7 -13.14 -14.36 1.88
N PRO A 8 -13.20 -13.13 1.32
CA PRO A 8 -14.31 -12.22 1.56
C PRO A 8 -15.60 -12.78 0.95
N CYS A 9 -16.64 -12.87 1.77
CA CYS A 9 -17.93 -13.44 1.40
C CYS A 9 -19.06 -12.46 1.68
N LEU A 10 -20.02 -12.40 0.76
CA LEU A 10 -21.31 -11.76 0.95
C LEU A 10 -22.35 -12.55 0.17
N ASN A 11 -23.10 -13.39 0.87
CA ASN A 11 -24.10 -14.29 0.31
C ASN A 11 -23.55 -15.27 -0.76
N GLU A 12 -22.64 -16.15 -0.34
CA GLU A 12 -21.93 -17.14 -1.17
C GLU A 12 -22.22 -18.59 -0.75
N GLU A 13 -23.40 -18.88 -0.18
CA GLU A 13 -23.73 -20.22 0.33
C GLU A 13 -23.60 -21.35 -0.71
N THR A 14 -23.81 -21.04 -1.99
CA THR A 14 -23.79 -22.02 -3.10
C THR A 14 -22.41 -22.19 -3.73
N THR A 15 -21.60 -21.14 -3.72
CA THR A 15 -20.30 -21.04 -4.41
C THR A 15 -19.14 -21.38 -3.49
N LEU A 16 -19.23 -21.05 -2.20
CA LEU A 16 -18.18 -21.30 -1.21
C LEU A 16 -17.74 -22.78 -1.13
N PRO A 17 -18.63 -23.79 -1.23
CA PRO A 17 -18.18 -25.19 -1.27
C PRO A 17 -17.23 -25.51 -2.43
N LEU A 18 -17.45 -24.90 -3.60
CA LEU A 18 -16.61 -25.09 -4.77
C LEU A 18 -15.24 -24.43 -4.57
N VAL A 19 -15.21 -23.24 -3.98
CA VAL A 19 -13.97 -22.53 -3.64
C VAL A 19 -13.14 -23.36 -2.67
N LEU A 20 -13.74 -23.82 -1.57
CA LEU A 20 -13.04 -24.58 -0.53
C LEU A 20 -12.54 -25.94 -1.03
N ALA A 21 -13.27 -26.57 -1.96
CA ALA A 21 -12.85 -27.83 -2.58
C ALA A 21 -11.62 -27.65 -3.48
N GLY A 22 -11.44 -26.48 -4.10
CA GLY A 22 -10.29 -26.18 -4.97
C GLY A 22 -9.01 -25.79 -4.21
N ILE A 23 -9.10 -25.49 -2.91
CA ILE A 23 -7.93 -25.07 -2.13
C ILE A 23 -6.98 -26.26 -1.93
N PRO A 24 -5.69 -26.12 -2.28
CA PRO A 24 -4.70 -27.18 -2.09
C PRO A 24 -4.55 -27.49 -0.60
N LYS A 25 -4.46 -28.80 -0.28
CA LYS A 25 -4.28 -29.27 1.10
C LYS A 25 -2.83 -29.24 1.57
N GLN A 26 -1.89 -29.21 0.62
CA GLN A 26 -0.45 -29.16 0.87
C GLN A 26 0.20 -28.30 -0.22
N ILE A 27 1.23 -27.56 0.17
CA ILE A 27 2.08 -26.76 -0.73
C ILE A 27 3.52 -26.96 -0.24
N ASP A 28 4.44 -27.29 -1.15
CA ASP A 28 5.84 -27.51 -0.80
C ASP A 28 6.45 -26.25 -0.15
N GLY A 29 7.09 -26.42 1.01
CA GLY A 29 7.67 -25.32 1.80
C GLY A 29 6.70 -24.61 2.74
N VAL A 30 5.44 -25.06 2.81
CA VAL A 30 4.41 -24.56 3.73
C VAL A 30 4.11 -25.61 4.80
N ASP A 31 4.13 -25.21 6.06
CA ASP A 31 3.90 -26.11 7.21
C ASP A 31 2.41 -26.21 7.53
N GLU A 32 1.70 -25.08 7.46
CA GLU A 32 0.28 -24.99 7.82
C GLU A 32 -0.47 -24.10 6.83
N ILE A 33 -1.67 -24.55 6.45
CA ILE A 33 -2.59 -23.83 5.56
C ILE A 33 -3.88 -23.58 6.33
N HIS A 34 -4.17 -22.31 6.60
CA HIS A 34 -5.38 -21.88 7.28
C HIS A 34 -6.33 -21.19 6.31
N VAL A 35 -7.62 -21.48 6.41
CA VAL A 35 -8.65 -20.79 5.64
C VAL A 35 -9.40 -19.84 6.55
N LEU A 36 -9.48 -18.57 6.14
CA LEU A 36 -10.18 -17.50 6.84
C LEU A 36 -11.35 -17.01 5.98
N VAL A 37 -12.57 -17.14 6.50
CA VAL A 37 -13.76 -16.55 5.86
C VAL A 37 -14.05 -15.19 6.50
N VAL A 38 -14.10 -14.16 5.68
CA VAL A 38 -14.50 -12.81 6.11
C VAL A 38 -15.94 -12.58 5.66
N ASP A 39 -16.88 -12.76 6.57
CA ASP A 39 -18.30 -12.55 6.31
C ASP A 39 -18.66 -11.06 6.40
N ASP A 40 -18.93 -10.44 5.25
CA ASP A 40 -19.24 -9.02 5.12
C ASP A 40 -20.74 -8.73 5.35
N GLY A 41 -21.34 -9.41 6.34
CA GLY A 41 -22.75 -9.28 6.70
C GLY A 41 -23.70 -10.04 5.77
N SER A 42 -23.45 -11.33 5.56
CA SER A 42 -24.35 -12.19 4.79
C SER A 42 -25.70 -12.36 5.48
N SER A 43 -26.74 -12.54 4.67
CA SER A 43 -28.12 -12.83 5.07
C SER A 43 -28.56 -14.27 4.72
N ASP A 44 -27.71 -15.03 4.05
CA ASP A 44 -27.92 -16.43 3.67
C ASP A 44 -27.15 -17.39 4.59
N ARG A 45 -27.01 -18.67 4.20
CA ARG A 45 -26.34 -19.69 5.03
C ARG A 45 -24.83 -19.78 4.83
N THR A 46 -24.18 -18.72 4.34
CA THR A 46 -22.74 -18.72 4.02
C THR A 46 -21.88 -19.18 5.20
N VAL A 47 -22.14 -18.66 6.39
CA VAL A 47 -21.34 -18.94 7.59
C VAL A 47 -21.56 -20.38 8.06
N GLU A 48 -22.81 -20.86 8.05
CA GLU A 48 -23.14 -22.24 8.42
C GLU A 48 -22.47 -23.24 7.47
N VAL A 49 -22.50 -22.96 6.16
CA VAL A 49 -21.85 -23.79 5.14
C VAL A 49 -20.34 -23.82 5.35
N ALA A 50 -19.71 -22.68 5.60
CA ALA A 50 -18.27 -22.60 5.89
C ALA A 50 -17.88 -23.46 7.10
N ARG A 51 -18.64 -23.38 8.20
CA ARG A 51 -18.41 -24.20 9.41
C ARG A 51 -18.56 -25.69 9.14
N GLN A 52 -19.59 -26.09 8.39
CA GLN A 52 -19.81 -27.49 8.02
C GLN A 52 -18.67 -28.07 7.17
N LEU A 53 -17.98 -27.20 6.41
CA LEU A 53 -16.83 -27.56 5.58
C LEU A 53 -15.49 -27.46 6.32
N GLY A 54 -15.51 -27.25 7.64
CA GLY A 54 -14.31 -27.27 8.48
C GLY A 54 -13.49 -25.98 8.47
N VAL A 55 -14.08 -24.84 8.07
CA VAL A 55 -13.43 -23.54 8.27
C VAL A 55 -13.43 -23.22 9.77
N GLU A 56 -12.26 -22.89 10.30
CA GLU A 56 -12.07 -22.59 11.73
C GLU A 56 -11.94 -21.08 12.00
N HIS A 57 -11.41 -20.32 11.03
CA HIS A 57 -11.14 -18.90 11.18
C HIS A 57 -12.21 -18.03 10.51
N PHE A 58 -12.71 -17.05 11.26
CA PHE A 58 -13.75 -16.15 10.80
C PHE A 58 -13.54 -14.71 11.26
N VAL A 59 -13.91 -13.77 10.39
CA VAL A 59 -14.16 -12.37 10.73
C VAL A 59 -15.59 -12.05 10.34
N PHE A 60 -16.34 -11.39 11.23
CA PHE A 60 -17.76 -11.08 11.03
C PHE A 60 -18.00 -9.57 11.01
N HIS A 61 -18.72 -9.10 9.99
CA HIS A 61 -19.27 -7.76 9.96
C HIS A 61 -20.78 -7.78 10.19
N THR A 62 -21.29 -6.83 10.97
CA THR A 62 -22.73 -6.71 11.25
C THR A 62 -23.55 -6.21 10.06
N ARG A 63 -22.88 -5.66 9.05
CA ARG A 63 -23.45 -5.17 7.79
C ARG A 63 -22.36 -5.18 6.73
N ASN A 64 -22.73 -5.03 5.47
CA ASN A 64 -21.78 -4.83 4.37
C ASN A 64 -20.92 -3.58 4.61
N MET A 65 -19.62 -3.81 4.77
CA MET A 65 -18.58 -2.80 4.95
C MET A 65 -17.76 -2.60 3.67
N GLY A 66 -17.86 -3.51 2.71
CA GLY A 66 -17.21 -3.45 1.42
C GLY A 66 -15.88 -4.20 1.36
N LEU A 67 -15.51 -4.61 0.14
CA LEU A 67 -14.39 -5.52 -0.13
C LEU A 67 -13.05 -5.04 0.46
N ALA A 68 -12.74 -3.74 0.36
CA ALA A 68 -11.48 -3.22 0.88
C ALA A 68 -11.40 -3.27 2.42
N ARG A 69 -12.54 -3.12 3.11
CA ARG A 69 -12.61 -3.28 4.57
C ARG A 69 -12.41 -4.74 4.95
N SER A 70 -13.13 -5.65 4.29
CA SER A 70 -12.99 -7.09 4.51
C SER A 70 -11.58 -7.61 4.27
N PHE A 71 -10.92 -7.11 3.21
CA PHE A 71 -9.50 -7.40 2.95
C PHE A 71 -8.61 -6.98 4.12
N ARG A 72 -8.79 -5.77 4.66
CA ARG A 72 -7.96 -5.27 5.75
C ARG A 72 -8.19 -6.04 7.03
N ASP A 73 -9.44 -6.22 7.43
CA ASP A 73 -9.78 -6.88 8.70
C ASP A 73 -9.38 -8.37 8.64
N GLY A 74 -9.41 -9.00 7.46
CA GLY A 74 -8.86 -10.34 7.25
C GLY A 74 -7.33 -10.41 7.32
N VAL A 75 -6.62 -9.42 6.74
CA VAL A 75 -5.15 -9.31 6.87
C VAL A 75 -4.75 -9.13 8.33
N ASP A 76 -5.41 -8.22 9.05
CA ASP A 76 -5.12 -7.97 10.46
C ASP A 76 -5.33 -9.24 11.30
N TYR A 77 -6.42 -9.96 11.07
CA TYR A 77 -6.67 -11.26 11.72
C TYR A 77 -5.56 -12.27 11.39
N ALA A 78 -5.23 -12.45 10.11
CA ALA A 78 -4.21 -13.41 9.68
C ALA A 78 -2.84 -13.10 10.29
N LEU A 79 -2.43 -11.83 10.31
CA LEU A 79 -1.17 -11.40 10.91
C LEU A 79 -1.12 -11.64 12.42
N GLN A 80 -2.23 -11.40 13.14
CA GLN A 80 -2.36 -11.72 14.57
C GLN A 80 -2.21 -13.22 14.86
N HIS A 81 -2.60 -14.08 13.91
CA HIS A 81 -2.49 -15.54 14.02
C HIS A 81 -1.17 -16.09 13.45
N GLY A 82 -0.21 -15.20 13.17
CA GLY A 82 1.12 -15.58 12.74
C GLY A 82 1.22 -15.97 11.27
N ALA A 83 0.39 -15.42 10.38
CA ALA A 83 0.53 -15.62 8.94
C ALA A 83 1.84 -15.06 8.37
N ASP A 84 2.67 -15.92 7.78
CA ASP A 84 3.85 -15.54 7.00
C ASP A 84 3.48 -15.08 5.58
N ILE A 85 2.41 -15.64 5.01
CA ILE A 85 1.86 -15.28 3.70
C ILE A 85 0.34 -15.23 3.80
N VAL A 86 -0.27 -14.19 3.23
CA VAL A 86 -1.73 -14.10 3.09
C VAL A 86 -2.09 -14.13 1.61
N ILE A 87 -3.00 -15.04 1.27
CA ILE A 87 -3.56 -15.19 -0.06
C ILE A 87 -4.99 -14.66 -0.02
N ASN A 88 -5.31 -13.74 -0.92
CA ASN A 88 -6.69 -13.30 -1.13
C ASN A 88 -7.29 -14.02 -2.33
N THR A 89 -8.52 -14.52 -2.17
CA THR A 89 -9.35 -15.07 -3.25
C THR A 89 -10.81 -14.68 -3.05
N ASP A 90 -11.64 -14.87 -4.08
CA ASP A 90 -13.05 -14.47 -4.07
C ASP A 90 -13.97 -15.67 -3.77
N GLY A 91 -15.05 -15.43 -3.00
CA GLY A 91 -16.02 -16.47 -2.62
C GLY A 91 -16.93 -16.97 -3.76
N ASP A 92 -16.88 -16.37 -4.95
CA ASP A 92 -17.75 -16.71 -6.09
C ASP A 92 -17.20 -17.77 -7.05
N ASN A 93 -16.03 -18.33 -6.72
CA ASN A 93 -15.32 -19.34 -7.50
C ASN A 93 -14.81 -18.88 -8.89
N GLN A 94 -14.67 -17.56 -9.14
CA GLN A 94 -14.08 -17.08 -10.40
C GLN A 94 -12.58 -17.42 -10.55
N TYR A 95 -11.85 -17.57 -9.45
CA TYR A 95 -10.43 -17.90 -9.48
C TYR A 95 -10.17 -19.40 -9.35
N PRO A 96 -9.16 -19.94 -10.06
CA PRO A 96 -8.72 -21.31 -9.93
C PRO A 96 -7.88 -21.49 -8.66
N GLN A 97 -8.52 -21.96 -7.59
CA GLN A 97 -7.89 -22.09 -6.26
C GLN A 97 -6.72 -23.10 -6.27
N GLU A 98 -6.73 -24.04 -7.22
CA GLU A 98 -5.63 -24.97 -7.45
C GLU A 98 -4.31 -24.27 -7.81
N ARG A 99 -4.38 -23.02 -8.28
CA ARG A 99 -3.21 -22.19 -8.62
C ARG A 99 -2.64 -21.42 -7.42
N ILE A 100 -3.18 -21.56 -6.21
CA ILE A 100 -2.68 -20.88 -5.00
C ILE A 100 -1.19 -21.18 -4.78
N ALA A 101 -0.76 -22.43 -5.02
CA ALA A 101 0.64 -22.82 -4.91
C ALA A 101 1.55 -21.94 -5.79
N ASP A 102 1.16 -21.70 -7.04
CA ASP A 102 1.95 -20.89 -7.97
C ASP A 102 2.09 -19.43 -7.53
N LEU A 103 1.13 -18.90 -6.77
CA LEU A 103 1.20 -17.55 -6.20
C LEU A 103 2.13 -17.51 -4.97
N VAL A 104 2.15 -18.58 -4.19
CA VAL A 104 2.95 -18.69 -2.96
C VAL A 104 4.43 -18.95 -3.26
N GLN A 105 4.72 -19.78 -4.26
CA GLN A 105 6.07 -20.25 -4.56
C GLN A 105 7.11 -19.12 -4.83
N PRO A 106 6.82 -18.04 -5.60
CA PRO A 106 7.76 -16.93 -5.77
C PRO A 106 8.06 -16.18 -4.46
N ILE A 107 7.10 -16.14 -3.53
CA ILE A 107 7.30 -15.52 -2.21
C ILE A 107 8.21 -16.41 -1.35
N LEU A 108 7.98 -17.73 -1.36
CA LEU A 108 8.83 -18.69 -0.64
C LEU A 108 10.29 -18.65 -1.11
N ARG A 109 10.51 -18.44 -2.41
CA ARG A 109 11.85 -18.29 -2.99
C ARG A 109 12.48 -16.90 -2.78
N GLY A 110 11.77 -15.97 -2.15
CA GLY A 110 12.23 -14.60 -1.97
C GLY A 110 12.37 -13.82 -3.28
N GLU A 111 11.64 -14.18 -4.33
CA GLU A 111 11.67 -13.50 -5.63
C GLU A 111 10.65 -12.35 -5.69
N ALA A 112 9.58 -12.43 -4.91
CA ALA A 112 8.50 -11.46 -4.88
C ALA A 112 7.95 -11.25 -3.46
N ASP A 113 7.51 -10.02 -3.18
CA ASP A 113 6.78 -9.66 -1.96
C ASP A 113 5.26 -9.74 -2.19
N ILE A 114 4.84 -9.55 -3.44
CA ILE A 114 3.45 -9.62 -3.89
C ILE A 114 3.39 -10.41 -5.19
N VAL A 115 2.49 -11.38 -5.28
CA VAL A 115 2.25 -12.15 -6.50
C VAL A 115 0.80 -12.02 -6.92
N ILE A 116 0.57 -11.69 -8.19
CA ILE A 116 -0.76 -11.42 -8.74
C ILE A 116 -1.12 -12.50 -9.77
N GLY A 117 -2.32 -13.07 -9.64
CA GLY A 117 -2.90 -13.92 -10.69
C GLY A 117 -3.34 -13.06 -11.87
N ASP A 118 -2.60 -13.11 -12.99
CA ASP A 118 -2.96 -12.44 -14.23
C ASP A 118 -4.02 -13.24 -14.98
N ARG A 119 -5.23 -12.69 -15.09
CA ARG A 119 -6.36 -13.34 -15.79
C ARG A 119 -6.16 -13.41 -17.31
N GLN A 120 -5.06 -12.88 -17.84
CA GLN A 120 -4.75 -12.82 -19.27
C GLN A 120 -5.89 -12.20 -20.07
N THR A 121 -6.46 -11.10 -19.60
CA THR A 121 -7.72 -10.56 -20.17
C THR A 121 -7.61 -10.17 -21.65
N LYS A 122 -6.39 -9.98 -22.16
CA LYS A 122 -6.10 -9.80 -23.59
C LYS A 122 -6.46 -11.03 -24.45
N THR A 123 -6.34 -12.25 -23.94
CA THR A 123 -6.60 -13.51 -24.68
C THR A 123 -8.02 -14.07 -24.53
N ILE A 124 -8.86 -13.51 -23.65
CA ILE A 124 -10.24 -14.00 -23.43
C ILE A 124 -11.16 -13.57 -24.58
N ALA A 125 -11.73 -14.52 -25.33
CA ALA A 125 -12.54 -14.28 -26.53
C ALA A 125 -13.89 -13.56 -26.29
N HIS A 126 -14.45 -13.63 -25.07
CA HIS A 126 -15.80 -13.11 -24.76
C HIS A 126 -15.85 -11.70 -24.13
N PHE A 127 -14.72 -11.02 -23.98
CA PHE A 127 -14.72 -9.62 -23.55
C PHE A 127 -14.96 -8.69 -24.76
N SER A 128 -15.99 -7.84 -24.69
CA SER A 128 -16.24 -6.85 -25.75
C SER A 128 -15.00 -5.96 -25.95
N GLY A 129 -14.66 -5.62 -27.20
CA GLY A 129 -13.43 -4.89 -27.54
C GLY A 129 -13.24 -3.60 -26.73
N PHE A 130 -14.34 -2.94 -26.38
CA PHE A 130 -14.35 -1.77 -25.50
C PHE A 130 -13.83 -2.09 -24.08
N LYS A 131 -14.28 -3.19 -23.45
CA LYS A 131 -13.80 -3.58 -22.11
C LYS A 131 -12.30 -3.91 -22.11
N LYS A 132 -11.77 -4.47 -23.19
CA LYS A 132 -10.33 -4.78 -23.34
C LYS A 132 -9.47 -3.51 -23.43
N ILE A 133 -9.91 -2.53 -24.23
CA ILE A 133 -9.24 -1.22 -24.34
C ILE A 133 -9.27 -0.50 -22.98
N MET A 134 -10.41 -0.52 -22.30
CA MET A 134 -10.60 0.16 -21.01
C MET A 134 -9.76 -0.46 -19.87
N GLN A 135 -9.62 -1.79 -19.82
CA GLN A 135 -8.74 -2.43 -18.84
C GLN A 135 -7.26 -2.19 -19.17
N GLY A 136 -6.90 -2.13 -20.45
CA GLY A 136 -5.58 -1.73 -20.90
C GLY A 136 -5.20 -0.34 -20.43
N VAL A 137 -6.09 0.66 -20.60
CA VAL A 137 -5.88 2.02 -20.10
C VAL A 137 -5.77 2.05 -18.57
N GLY A 138 -6.68 1.40 -17.85
CA GLY A 138 -6.62 1.32 -16.39
C GLY A 138 -5.30 0.71 -15.89
N SER A 139 -4.84 -0.37 -16.53
CA SER A 139 -3.57 -1.02 -16.19
C SER A 139 -2.39 -0.13 -16.55
N SER A 140 -2.38 0.55 -17.71
CA SER A 140 -1.32 1.48 -18.10
C SER A 140 -1.21 2.69 -17.17
N VAL A 141 -2.32 3.24 -16.69
CA VAL A 141 -2.27 4.38 -15.74
C VAL A 141 -1.81 3.90 -14.37
N VAL A 142 -2.24 2.71 -13.91
CA VAL A 142 -1.74 2.12 -12.66
C VAL A 142 -0.25 1.78 -12.78
N ASN A 143 0.20 1.19 -13.88
CA ASN A 143 1.59 0.89 -14.19
C ASN A 143 2.45 2.15 -14.26
N PHE A 144 1.94 3.25 -14.84
CA PHE A 144 2.62 4.54 -14.82
C PHE A 144 2.70 5.15 -13.42
N ALA A 145 1.62 5.04 -12.63
CA ALA A 145 1.59 5.56 -11.26
C ALA A 145 2.41 4.72 -10.27
N ALA A 146 2.51 3.42 -10.51
CA ALA A 146 3.24 2.45 -9.69
C ALA A 146 4.65 2.18 -10.21
N GLU A 147 5.03 2.72 -11.37
CA GLU A 147 6.29 2.40 -12.08
C GLU A 147 6.51 0.88 -12.24
N THR A 148 5.43 0.15 -12.51
CA THR A 148 5.44 -1.31 -12.69
C THR A 148 4.96 -1.69 -14.08
N ASP A 149 5.27 -2.91 -14.54
CA ASP A 149 4.73 -3.46 -15.80
C ASP A 149 3.81 -4.65 -15.49
N LEU A 150 2.69 -4.38 -14.81
CA LEU A 150 1.74 -5.42 -14.43
C LEU A 150 0.69 -5.66 -15.52
N PRO A 151 0.50 -6.91 -15.97
CA PRO A 151 -0.46 -7.22 -17.02
C PRO A 151 -1.94 -7.14 -16.57
N ASP A 152 -2.24 -7.38 -15.29
CA ASP A 152 -3.59 -7.24 -14.72
C ASP A 152 -3.58 -6.69 -13.29
N ALA A 153 -3.46 -5.37 -13.16
CA ALA A 153 -3.45 -4.67 -11.88
C ALA A 153 -4.79 -4.72 -11.12
N ALA A 154 -5.87 -5.22 -11.73
CA ALA A 154 -7.21 -5.25 -11.12
C ALA A 154 -7.58 -6.61 -10.53
N SER A 155 -6.77 -7.65 -10.75
CA SER A 155 -7.05 -9.00 -10.22
C SER A 155 -7.02 -9.00 -8.69
N GLY A 156 -8.00 -9.65 -8.07
CA GLY A 156 -8.13 -9.84 -6.61
C GLY A 156 -7.48 -11.13 -6.11
N PHE A 157 -7.02 -12.00 -7.02
CA PHE A 157 -6.29 -13.22 -6.66
C PHE A 157 -4.82 -12.91 -6.48
N ARG A 158 -4.38 -12.83 -5.22
CA ARG A 158 -3.05 -12.32 -4.87
C ARG A 158 -2.50 -13.02 -3.65
N ALA A 159 -1.19 -13.21 -3.63
CA ALA A 159 -0.45 -13.56 -2.43
C ALA A 159 0.42 -12.39 -2.00
N TYR A 160 0.53 -12.18 -0.70
CA TYR A 160 1.33 -11.14 -0.07
C TYR A 160 2.20 -11.76 1.01
N SER A 161 3.49 -11.41 1.05
CA SER A 161 4.33 -11.69 2.21
C SER A 161 3.86 -10.88 3.42
N ARG A 162 4.16 -11.37 4.62
CA ARG A 162 3.95 -10.64 5.87
C ARG A 162 4.56 -9.24 5.81
N GLU A 163 5.79 -9.14 5.31
CA GLU A 163 6.57 -7.92 5.22
C GLU A 163 5.88 -6.91 4.29
N ALA A 164 5.31 -7.37 3.16
CA ALA A 164 4.49 -6.54 2.30
C ALA A 164 3.26 -6.00 3.05
N LEU A 165 2.53 -6.86 3.76
CA LEU A 165 1.29 -6.48 4.48
C LEU A 165 1.55 -5.50 5.64
N ILE A 166 2.69 -5.63 6.31
CA ILE A 166 3.13 -4.68 7.35
C ILE A 166 3.32 -3.28 6.74
N ARG A 167 3.93 -3.21 5.55
CA ARG A 167 4.24 -1.95 4.85
C ARG A 167 3.06 -1.31 4.13
N LEU A 168 2.10 -2.12 3.70
CA LEU A 168 0.92 -1.68 2.96
C LEU A 168 -0.17 -1.16 3.91
N ASN A 169 -0.84 -0.08 3.50
CA ASN A 169 -1.90 0.56 4.29
C ASN A 169 -3.13 0.81 3.41
N VAL A 170 -4.15 -0.06 3.48
CA VAL A 170 -5.38 0.10 2.69
C VAL A 170 -6.33 1.09 3.37
N VAL A 171 -6.47 2.29 2.79
CA VAL A 171 -7.32 3.37 3.31
C VAL A 171 -8.65 3.45 2.57
N THR A 172 -8.70 3.02 1.31
CA THR A 172 -9.92 3.05 0.50
C THR A 172 -10.99 2.10 1.02
N GLN A 173 -12.27 2.46 0.79
CA GLN A 173 -13.42 1.58 1.02
C GLN A 173 -13.85 0.84 -0.26
N PHE A 174 -13.25 1.17 -1.41
CA PHE A 174 -13.74 0.72 -2.72
C PHE A 174 -13.01 -0.53 -3.23
N SER A 175 -11.79 -0.39 -3.73
CA SER A 175 -10.99 -1.51 -4.25
C SER A 175 -9.57 -1.39 -3.73
N TYR A 176 -9.17 -2.36 -2.90
CA TYR A 176 -7.81 -2.42 -2.37
C TYR A 176 -6.78 -2.71 -3.48
N CYS A 177 -7.19 -3.38 -4.56
CA CYS A 177 -6.31 -3.87 -5.63
C CYS A 177 -5.42 -2.78 -6.25
N MET A 178 -6.00 -1.62 -6.56
CA MET A 178 -5.26 -0.51 -7.17
C MET A 178 -4.37 0.18 -6.14
N GLU A 179 -4.89 0.38 -4.93
CA GLU A 179 -4.17 1.08 -3.87
C GLU A 179 -2.91 0.30 -3.42
N THR A 180 -3.04 -1.03 -3.26
CA THR A 180 -1.90 -1.87 -2.84
C THR A 180 -0.80 -1.93 -3.89
N ILE A 181 -1.13 -1.94 -5.19
CA ILE A 181 -0.11 -1.91 -6.26
C ILE A 181 0.60 -0.56 -6.30
N ILE A 182 -0.14 0.55 -6.24
CA ILE A 182 0.49 1.88 -6.29
C ILE A 182 1.39 2.07 -5.07
N GLN A 183 0.96 1.62 -3.88
CA GLN A 183 1.81 1.61 -2.70
C GLN A 183 3.03 0.71 -2.86
N ALA A 184 2.85 -0.52 -3.35
CA ALA A 184 3.93 -1.47 -3.55
C ALA A 184 5.01 -0.92 -4.50
N GLY A 185 4.61 -0.31 -5.62
CA GLY A 185 5.52 0.36 -6.54
C GLY A 185 6.30 1.51 -5.88
N ASN A 186 5.60 2.40 -5.17
CA ASN A 186 6.25 3.53 -4.47
C ASN A 186 7.16 3.08 -3.31
N LYS A 187 6.85 1.95 -2.66
CA LYS A 187 7.66 1.33 -1.59
C LYS A 187 8.71 0.35 -2.13
N ARG A 188 8.85 0.22 -3.47
CA ARG A 188 9.80 -0.66 -4.16
C ARG A 188 9.69 -2.14 -3.73
N LEU A 189 8.47 -2.59 -3.45
CA LEU A 189 8.20 -4.01 -3.23
C LEU A 189 8.29 -4.76 -4.56
N ARG A 190 8.81 -5.98 -4.51
CA ARG A 190 8.94 -6.86 -5.68
C ARG A 190 7.57 -7.44 -5.99
N ILE A 191 7.07 -7.17 -7.20
CA ILE A 191 5.78 -7.67 -7.66
C ILE A 191 6.00 -8.64 -8.82
N ALA A 192 5.46 -9.85 -8.72
CA ALA A 192 5.42 -10.83 -9.79
C ALA A 192 3.99 -11.11 -10.25
N SER A 193 3.84 -11.64 -11.46
CA SER A 193 2.55 -12.06 -12.01
C SER A 193 2.60 -13.49 -12.52
N VAL A 194 1.55 -14.27 -12.23
CA VAL A 194 1.39 -15.64 -12.69
C VAL A 194 0.16 -15.72 -13.60
N PRO A 195 0.28 -16.24 -14.83
CA PRO A 195 -0.88 -16.39 -15.71
C PRO A 195 -1.86 -17.43 -15.16
N ILE A 196 -3.13 -17.05 -15.09
CA ILE A 196 -4.25 -17.90 -14.64
C ILE A 196 -5.38 -17.88 -15.65
N LYS A 197 -6.15 -18.98 -15.68
CA LYS A 197 -7.40 -19.07 -16.44
C LYS A 197 -8.56 -19.02 -15.45
N THR A 198 -9.44 -18.03 -15.59
CA THR A 198 -10.61 -17.90 -14.71
C THR A 198 -11.63 -18.99 -14.98
N ASN A 199 -12.32 -19.42 -13.94
CA ASN A 199 -13.45 -20.33 -14.04
C ASN A 199 -14.66 -19.64 -14.71
N PRO A 200 -15.63 -20.41 -15.24
CA PRO A 200 -16.87 -19.87 -15.76
C PRO A 200 -17.62 -19.06 -14.69
N LYS A 201 -18.27 -17.97 -15.11
CA LYS A 201 -19.08 -17.16 -14.20
C LYS A 201 -20.21 -17.99 -13.60
N THR A 202 -20.26 -18.04 -12.28
CA THR A 202 -21.34 -18.65 -11.50
C THR A 202 -22.50 -17.67 -11.26
N ARG A 203 -22.19 -16.36 -11.16
CA ARG A 203 -23.16 -15.26 -10.99
C ARG A 203 -22.67 -13.95 -11.60
N GLU A 204 -23.57 -12.97 -11.73
CA GLU A 204 -23.18 -11.59 -12.07
C GLU A 204 -22.44 -10.91 -10.91
N SER A 205 -21.56 -9.95 -11.25
CA SER A 205 -20.74 -9.25 -10.26
C SER A 205 -21.58 -8.31 -9.40
N ARG A 206 -21.54 -8.50 -8.08
CA ARG A 206 -22.14 -7.59 -7.09
C ARG A 206 -21.26 -6.39 -6.77
N LEU A 207 -20.02 -6.39 -7.27
CA LEU A 207 -19.05 -5.34 -6.95
C LEU A 207 -19.44 -4.02 -7.62
N PHE A 208 -20.00 -4.04 -8.84
CA PHE A 208 -20.43 -2.84 -9.56
C PHE A 208 -21.72 -3.05 -10.35
N SER A 209 -22.73 -2.22 -10.06
CA SER A 209 -24.00 -2.17 -10.80
C SER A 209 -23.93 -1.32 -12.08
N ASN A 210 -22.96 -0.41 -12.19
CA ASN A 210 -22.80 0.50 -13.33
C ASN A 210 -21.32 0.68 -13.71
N ILE A 211 -20.99 0.32 -14.96
CA ILE A 211 -19.63 0.38 -15.52
C ILE A 211 -19.10 1.82 -15.56
N PHE A 212 -19.93 2.81 -15.89
CA PHE A 212 -19.51 4.20 -15.97
C PHE A 212 -19.20 4.78 -14.59
N GLN A 213 -20.01 4.44 -13.59
CA GLN A 213 -19.74 4.83 -12.20
C GLN A 213 -18.45 4.19 -11.68
N HIS A 214 -18.22 2.91 -11.99
CA HIS A 214 -16.98 2.21 -11.66
C HIS A 214 -15.75 2.90 -12.26
N MET A 215 -15.85 3.27 -13.54
CA MET A 215 -14.78 3.96 -14.25
C MET A 215 -14.50 5.34 -13.66
N GLY A 216 -15.54 6.15 -13.38
CA GLY A 216 -15.38 7.46 -12.74
C GLY A 216 -14.71 7.36 -11.36
N ARG A 217 -15.15 6.40 -10.53
CA ARG A 217 -14.53 6.15 -9.21
C ARG A 217 -13.08 5.67 -9.31
N SER A 218 -12.79 4.80 -10.28
CA SER A 218 -11.42 4.31 -10.53
C SER A 218 -10.50 5.44 -11.00
N ALA A 219 -10.96 6.26 -11.95
CA ALA A 219 -10.19 7.41 -12.43
C ALA A 219 -9.92 8.43 -11.32
N GLN A 220 -10.93 8.71 -10.49
CA GLN A 220 -10.77 9.57 -9.31
C GLN A 220 -9.77 8.98 -8.31
N ALA A 221 -9.82 7.67 -8.04
CA ALA A 221 -8.89 7.00 -7.13
C ALA A 221 -7.45 7.06 -7.66
N ILE A 222 -7.25 6.83 -8.96
CA ILE A 222 -5.94 6.90 -9.60
C ILE A 222 -5.40 8.34 -9.59
N MET A 223 -6.23 9.33 -9.96
CA MET A 223 -5.85 10.74 -9.91
C MET A 223 -5.46 11.16 -8.49
N ARG A 224 -6.29 10.79 -7.50
CA ARG A 224 -6.01 11.04 -6.09
C ARG A 224 -4.69 10.41 -5.68
N SER A 225 -4.45 9.15 -6.03
CA SER A 225 -3.21 8.44 -5.70
C SER A 225 -2.00 9.10 -6.36
N TYR A 226 -2.09 9.49 -7.64
CA TYR A 226 -1.01 10.17 -8.34
C TYR A 226 -0.65 11.50 -7.69
N VAL A 227 -1.64 12.35 -7.37
CA VAL A 227 -1.42 13.60 -6.62
C VAL A 227 -0.81 13.32 -5.24
N MET A 228 -1.23 12.24 -4.58
CA MET A 228 -0.78 11.87 -3.23
C MET A 228 0.67 11.40 -3.20
N PHE A 229 1.16 10.70 -4.23
CA PHE A 229 2.53 10.18 -4.29
C PHE A 229 3.51 11.09 -5.05
N LYS A 230 3.03 11.79 -6.09
CA LYS A 230 3.84 12.67 -6.95
C LYS A 230 3.22 14.09 -7.06
N PRO A 231 3.05 14.80 -5.93
CA PRO A 231 2.45 16.14 -5.95
C PRO A 231 3.28 17.13 -6.78
N HIS A 232 4.61 17.00 -6.75
CA HIS A 232 5.52 17.83 -7.54
C HIS A 232 5.23 17.74 -9.04
N ALA A 233 4.98 16.54 -9.59
CA ALA A 233 4.69 16.39 -11.01
C ALA A 233 3.41 17.13 -11.43
N VAL A 234 2.43 17.26 -10.54
CA VAL A 234 1.15 17.93 -10.84
C VAL A 234 1.27 19.44 -10.65
N PHE A 235 1.61 19.86 -9.44
CA PHE A 235 1.56 21.28 -9.07
C PHE A 235 2.70 22.09 -9.69
N LEU A 236 3.88 21.49 -9.91
CA LEU A 236 4.96 22.17 -10.64
C LEU A 236 4.58 22.36 -12.11
N THR A 237 3.98 21.35 -12.75
CA THR A 237 3.53 21.46 -14.15
C THR A 237 2.47 22.54 -14.28
N LEU A 238 1.47 22.57 -13.39
CA LEU A 238 0.46 23.64 -13.37
C LEU A 238 1.08 25.02 -13.15
N ALA A 239 2.01 25.15 -12.20
CA ALA A 239 2.72 26.40 -11.94
C ALA A 239 3.45 26.90 -13.19
N VAL A 240 4.19 26.02 -13.87
CA VAL A 240 4.92 26.35 -15.11
C VAL A 240 3.95 26.72 -16.24
N VAL A 241 2.87 25.95 -16.44
CA VAL A 241 1.86 26.24 -17.47
C VAL A 241 1.22 27.60 -17.23
N PHE A 242 0.81 27.91 -16.00
CA PHE A 242 0.24 29.20 -15.68
C PHE A 242 1.25 30.35 -15.77
N LEU A 243 2.51 30.13 -15.41
CA LEU A 243 3.56 31.14 -15.49
C LEU A 243 3.91 31.48 -16.95
N VAL A 244 4.09 30.46 -17.79
CA VAL A 244 4.29 30.63 -19.24
C VAL A 244 3.04 31.24 -19.87
N GLY A 245 1.85 30.78 -19.47
CA GLY A 245 0.57 31.34 -19.90
C GLY A 245 0.42 32.82 -19.54
N ALA A 246 0.89 33.24 -18.37
CA ALA A 246 0.88 34.64 -17.91
C ALA A 246 1.90 35.50 -18.68
N ALA A 247 3.04 34.93 -19.08
CA ALA A 247 4.07 35.65 -19.83
C ALA A 247 3.58 36.15 -21.20
N ILE A 248 2.67 35.42 -21.86
CA ILE A 248 2.12 35.80 -23.18
C ILE A 248 1.34 37.13 -23.12
N PRO A 249 0.28 37.29 -22.30
CA PRO A 249 -0.46 38.53 -22.23
C PRO A 249 0.34 39.67 -21.59
N PHE A 250 1.21 39.40 -20.61
CA PHE A 250 2.12 40.44 -20.09
C PHE A 250 3.10 40.93 -21.16
N GLY A 251 3.70 40.01 -21.93
CA GLY A 251 4.58 40.36 -23.04
C GLY A 251 3.86 41.16 -24.12
N ARG A 252 2.64 40.74 -24.50
CA ARG A 252 1.77 41.50 -25.42
C ARG A 252 1.51 42.92 -24.90
N PHE A 253 1.14 43.06 -23.63
CA PHE A 253 0.89 44.37 -23.02
C PHE A 253 2.15 45.24 -23.03
N LEU A 254 3.31 44.68 -22.66
CA LEU A 254 4.57 45.40 -22.63
C LEU A 254 4.97 45.91 -24.02
N VAL A 255 4.88 45.06 -25.05
CA VAL A 255 5.20 45.44 -26.44
C VAL A 255 4.28 46.56 -26.93
N LEU A 256 2.97 46.42 -26.72
CA LEU A 256 1.99 47.44 -27.15
C LEU A 256 2.15 48.75 -26.37
N SER A 257 2.57 48.67 -25.11
CA SER A 257 2.88 49.84 -24.29
C SER A 257 4.12 50.58 -24.80
N LEU A 258 5.19 49.84 -25.14
CA LEU A 258 6.40 50.41 -25.74
C LEU A 258 6.15 51.02 -27.13
N MET A 259 5.16 50.53 -27.87
CA MET A 259 4.73 51.09 -29.16
C MET A 259 3.84 52.34 -29.01
N GLY A 260 3.52 52.77 -27.79
CA GLY A 260 2.68 53.95 -27.53
C GLY A 260 1.18 53.73 -27.73
N VAL A 261 0.74 52.47 -27.88
CA VAL A 261 -0.68 52.09 -28.09
C VAL A 261 -1.27 51.43 -26.85
N ALA A 262 -0.75 51.79 -25.66
CA ALA A 262 -1.04 51.11 -24.40
C ALA A 262 -2.51 51.18 -23.95
N GLY A 263 -3.24 52.24 -24.35
CA GLY A 263 -4.51 52.65 -23.76
C GLY A 263 -5.63 51.61 -23.78
N ASP A 264 -5.67 50.72 -24.78
CA ASP A 264 -6.83 49.86 -25.04
C ASP A 264 -6.60 48.37 -24.69
N HIS A 265 -5.57 48.06 -23.88
CA HIS A 265 -5.11 46.67 -23.70
C HIS A 265 -5.07 46.18 -22.25
N ILE A 266 -5.87 46.77 -21.36
CA ILE A 266 -6.01 46.37 -19.95
C ILE A 266 -6.43 44.89 -19.81
N GLN A 267 -7.18 44.33 -20.78
CA GLN A 267 -7.54 42.91 -20.81
C GLN A 267 -6.33 41.97 -20.75
N SER A 268 -5.20 42.36 -21.36
CA SER A 268 -3.96 41.59 -21.26
C SER A 268 -3.37 41.63 -19.85
N LEU A 269 -3.45 42.77 -19.18
CA LEU A 269 -3.01 42.87 -17.79
C LEU A 269 -3.91 42.06 -16.84
N ILE A 270 -5.23 42.09 -17.05
CA ILE A 270 -6.19 41.31 -16.24
C ILE A 270 -5.95 39.80 -16.42
N LEU A 271 -5.87 39.31 -17.66
CA LEU A 271 -5.62 37.90 -17.94
C LEU A 271 -4.24 37.45 -17.43
N GLY A 272 -3.19 38.25 -17.66
CA GLY A 272 -1.85 37.97 -17.16
C GLY A 272 -1.80 37.89 -15.63
N SER A 273 -2.47 38.81 -14.95
CA SER A 273 -2.55 38.82 -13.49
C SER A 273 -3.33 37.62 -12.95
N ALA A 274 -4.45 37.23 -13.58
CA ALA A 274 -5.21 36.04 -13.19
C ALA A 274 -4.39 34.75 -13.34
N LEU A 275 -3.65 34.61 -14.44
CA LEU A 275 -2.75 33.47 -14.66
C LEU A 275 -1.57 33.48 -13.69
N LEU A 276 -1.01 34.65 -13.37
CA LEU A 276 0.05 34.78 -12.37
C LEU A 276 -0.43 34.36 -10.98
N VAL A 277 -1.64 34.76 -10.57
CA VAL A 277 -2.26 34.27 -9.33
C VAL A 277 -2.43 32.75 -9.37
N GLY A 278 -2.88 32.19 -10.49
CA GLY A 278 -2.95 30.73 -10.70
C GLY A 278 -1.60 30.03 -10.53
N ALA A 279 -0.52 30.62 -11.04
CA ALA A 279 0.85 30.11 -10.86
C ALA A 279 1.28 30.16 -9.40
N LEU A 280 1.06 31.28 -8.71
CA LEU A 280 1.39 31.45 -7.28
C LEU A 280 0.60 30.47 -6.40
N LEU A 281 -0.69 30.28 -6.66
CA LEU A 281 -1.51 29.30 -5.96
C LEU A 281 -1.01 27.87 -6.19
N SER A 282 -0.58 27.55 -7.43
CA SER A 282 -0.02 26.23 -7.75
C SER A 282 1.30 25.98 -7.00
N ILE A 283 2.16 27.01 -6.87
CA ILE A 283 3.39 26.94 -6.06
C ILE A 283 3.06 26.76 -4.57
N ALA A 284 2.07 27.49 -4.05
CA ALA A 284 1.65 27.32 -2.65
C ALA A 284 1.13 25.90 -2.39
N LEU A 285 0.29 25.36 -3.29
CA LEU A 285 -0.19 23.99 -3.22
C LEU A 285 0.93 22.96 -3.34
N LEU A 286 1.96 23.23 -4.14
CA LEU A 286 3.16 22.40 -4.23
C LEU A 286 3.85 22.28 -2.86
N VAL A 287 4.13 23.41 -2.20
CA VAL A 287 4.79 23.43 -0.88
C VAL A 287 3.96 22.68 0.17
N ILE A 288 2.66 22.98 0.24
CA ILE A 288 1.75 22.31 1.18
C ILE A 288 1.73 20.80 0.94
N SER A 289 1.62 20.40 -0.33
CA SER A 289 1.54 18.98 -0.69
C SER A 289 2.84 18.23 -0.40
N ASP A 290 4.00 18.87 -0.55
CA ASP A 290 5.29 18.27 -0.22
C ASP A 290 5.49 18.09 1.29
N MET A 291 5.06 19.07 2.10
CA MET A 291 5.03 18.94 3.55
C MET A 291 4.08 17.82 4.01
N LEU A 292 2.88 17.74 3.41
CA LEU A 292 1.92 16.67 3.71
C LEU A 292 2.44 15.30 3.32
N ARG A 293 3.14 15.19 2.16
CA ARG A 293 3.81 13.96 1.74
C ARG A 293 4.85 13.54 2.76
N THR A 294 5.71 14.46 3.21
CA THR A 294 6.75 14.18 4.20
C THR A 294 6.14 13.71 5.52
N ASN A 295 5.12 14.40 6.02
CA ASN A 295 4.42 14.01 7.25
C ASN A 295 3.77 12.62 7.12
N ARG A 296 3.14 12.34 5.98
CA ARG A 296 2.59 11.02 5.69
C ARG A 296 3.66 9.94 5.73
N THR A 297 4.83 10.16 5.11
CA THR A 297 5.93 9.20 5.15
C THR A 297 6.35 8.90 6.58
N LEU A 298 6.53 9.92 7.42
CA LEU A 298 6.88 9.75 8.84
C LEU A 298 5.81 8.95 9.61
N VAL A 299 4.53 9.21 9.35
CA VAL A 299 3.42 8.47 9.98
C VAL A 299 3.35 7.03 9.48
N GLU A 300 3.59 6.79 8.18
CA GLU A 300 3.64 5.43 7.63
C GLU A 300 4.81 4.63 8.22
N ASP A 301 5.98 5.23 8.38
CA ASP A 301 7.15 4.60 9.00
C ASP A 301 6.89 4.27 10.48
N ALA A 302 6.21 5.17 11.19
CA ALA A 302 5.78 4.92 12.58
C ALA A 302 4.76 3.76 12.64
N LEU A 303 3.79 3.74 11.73
CA LEU A 303 2.79 2.67 11.66
C LEU A 303 3.42 1.32 11.29
N GLU A 304 4.40 1.29 10.38
CA GLU A 304 5.18 0.10 10.06
C GLU A 304 5.85 -0.46 11.32
N ARG A 305 6.53 0.38 12.11
CA ARG A 305 7.16 -0.04 13.38
C ARG A 305 6.13 -0.56 14.39
N ILE A 306 4.98 0.09 14.51
CA ILE A 306 3.90 -0.36 15.40
C ILE A 306 3.39 -1.74 14.96
N LYS A 307 3.16 -1.94 13.66
CA LYS A 307 2.74 -3.23 13.11
C LYS A 307 3.80 -4.32 13.31
N GLN A 308 5.09 -4.00 13.19
CA GLN A 308 6.18 -4.94 13.48
C GLN A 308 6.16 -5.35 14.96
N LEU A 309 5.99 -4.40 15.88
CA LEU A 309 5.86 -4.70 17.32
C LEU A 309 4.63 -5.56 17.62
N GLN A 310 3.51 -5.28 16.94
CA GLN A 310 2.24 -5.97 17.17
C GLN A 310 2.21 -7.39 16.58
N TYR A 311 2.75 -7.58 15.38
CA TYR A 311 2.60 -8.84 14.61
C TYR A 311 3.90 -9.64 14.45
N ALA A 312 5.04 -9.10 14.86
CA ALA A 312 6.35 -9.77 14.79
C ALA A 312 7.25 -9.48 16.02
N PRO A 313 6.74 -9.58 17.26
CA PRO A 313 7.50 -9.24 18.47
C PRO A 313 8.77 -10.10 18.64
N GLU A 314 8.71 -11.38 18.27
CA GLU A 314 9.83 -12.33 18.43
C GLU A 314 11.04 -11.98 17.55
N ARG A 315 10.83 -11.42 16.35
CA ARG A 315 11.91 -11.03 15.44
C ARG A 315 12.61 -9.73 15.87
N ILE A 316 11.95 -8.92 16.70
CA ILE A 316 12.53 -7.72 17.32
C ILE A 316 13.36 -8.11 18.56
N ALA A 317 12.93 -9.15 19.28
CA ALA A 317 13.59 -9.62 20.50
C ALA A 317 14.89 -10.39 20.23
N ASP A 318 15.02 -11.10 19.10
CA ASP A 318 16.25 -11.78 18.71
C ASP A 318 16.61 -11.46 17.23
N PRO A 319 17.61 -10.58 16.99
CA PRO A 319 18.10 -10.26 15.65
C PRO A 319 18.64 -11.48 14.87
N ASN A 320 18.95 -12.58 15.56
CA ASN A 320 19.41 -13.84 14.96
C ASN A 320 18.27 -14.85 14.76
N ALA A 321 17.08 -14.61 15.31
CA ALA A 321 15.85 -15.35 14.99
C ALA A 321 15.21 -14.89 13.67
N VAL A 322 15.74 -13.82 13.08
CA VAL A 322 15.48 -13.40 11.71
C VAL A 322 15.89 -14.55 10.78
N ARG A 323 14.95 -15.08 9.99
CA ARG A 323 15.26 -16.17 9.05
C ARG A 323 16.38 -15.68 8.11
N PRO A 324 17.34 -16.54 7.69
CA PRO A 324 18.46 -16.12 6.85
C PRO A 324 18.05 -15.33 5.60
N ASP A 325 16.87 -15.62 5.05
CA ASP A 325 16.29 -14.96 3.87
C ASP A 325 15.78 -13.52 4.14
N ASP A 326 15.44 -13.20 5.39
CA ASP A 326 14.94 -11.87 5.81
C ASP A 326 16.10 -10.88 6.02
N ALA A 327 17.24 -11.36 6.53
CA ALA A 327 18.43 -10.53 6.81
C ALA A 327 19.10 -9.99 5.54
N ALA A 328 19.01 -10.72 4.43
CA ALA A 328 19.50 -10.29 3.12
C ALA A 328 18.69 -9.14 2.51
N GLN A 329 17.47 -8.89 3.01
CA GLN A 329 16.53 -7.95 2.40
C GLN A 329 16.51 -6.58 3.07
N HIS A 330 16.94 -6.44 4.34
CA HIS A 330 16.84 -5.17 5.08
C HIS A 330 17.94 -4.94 6.14
N PRO A 331 18.98 -4.12 5.85
CA PRO A 331 20.03 -3.77 6.81
C PRO A 331 19.58 -2.83 7.96
N SER A 332 18.33 -2.34 7.96
CA SER A 332 17.79 -1.43 8.99
C SER A 332 17.06 -2.13 10.15
N LEU A 333 16.99 -3.46 10.16
CA LEU A 333 16.39 -4.25 11.25
C LEU A 333 17.24 -4.32 12.53
N ALA A 334 18.43 -3.71 12.54
CA ALA A 334 19.24 -3.56 13.74
C ALA A 334 18.66 -2.49 14.68
N ILE A 335 17.55 -2.82 15.35
CA ILE A 335 17.13 -2.08 16.55
C ILE A 335 17.98 -2.62 17.70
N SER A 336 18.66 -1.72 18.41
CA SER A 336 19.50 -2.07 19.57
C SER A 336 18.68 -2.82 20.63
N PRO A 337 19.16 -3.96 21.17
CA PRO A 337 18.44 -4.79 22.13
C PRO A 337 17.96 -4.04 23.38
N LEU A 338 18.60 -2.92 23.73
CA LEU A 338 18.21 -2.10 24.89
C LEU A 338 16.80 -1.49 24.82
N ALA A 339 16.28 -1.20 23.62
CA ALA A 339 15.00 -0.51 23.47
C ALA A 339 13.79 -1.44 23.74
N VAL A 340 13.98 -2.74 23.59
CA VAL A 340 12.91 -3.75 23.64
C VAL A 340 12.67 -4.23 25.08
N GLU A 341 13.74 -4.41 25.86
CA GLU A 341 13.64 -4.77 27.29
C GLU A 341 12.90 -3.72 28.12
N THR A 342 13.05 -2.43 27.77
CA THR A 342 12.42 -1.34 28.53
C THR A 342 10.91 -1.28 28.29
N VAL A 343 10.45 -1.63 27.08
CA VAL A 343 9.01 -1.62 26.73
C VAL A 343 8.29 -2.86 27.25
N LEU A 344 8.96 -4.03 27.28
CA LEU A 344 8.34 -5.29 27.71
C LEU A 344 8.36 -5.51 29.23
N SER A 345 9.29 -4.89 29.97
CA SER A 345 9.43 -5.11 31.42
C SER A 345 8.48 -4.28 32.30
N GLY A 346 7.77 -3.30 31.74
CA GLY A 346 6.89 -2.40 32.53
C GLY A 346 7.64 -1.59 33.59
N ALA A 347 8.97 -1.55 33.54
CA ALA A 347 9.77 -0.75 34.45
C ALA A 347 9.64 0.73 34.08
N GLU A 348 9.26 1.58 35.04
CA GLU A 348 9.36 3.02 34.85
C GLU A 348 10.79 3.41 34.46
N PRO A 349 10.97 4.40 33.56
CA PRO A 349 12.30 4.85 33.20
C PRO A 349 12.98 5.37 34.47
N VAL A 350 13.97 4.63 34.97
CA VAL A 350 14.83 5.10 36.06
C VAL A 350 15.59 6.30 35.52
N ALA A 351 15.10 7.49 35.85
CA ALA A 351 15.81 8.74 35.64
C ALA A 351 17.06 8.74 36.53
N THR A 352 18.14 8.15 36.04
CA THR A 352 19.48 8.35 36.61
C THR A 352 20.10 9.54 35.90
N ILE A 353 19.66 10.73 36.29
CA ILE A 353 20.53 11.90 36.21
C ILE A 353 21.54 11.71 37.34
N ALA A 354 22.74 11.22 36.99
CA ALA A 354 23.85 11.21 37.93
C ALA A 354 24.15 12.65 38.35
N PRO A 355 24.32 12.95 39.65
CA PRO A 355 24.76 14.26 40.08
C PRO A 355 26.25 14.39 39.74
N GLU A 356 26.59 15.27 38.80
CA GLU A 356 27.97 15.75 38.65
C GLU A 356 28.29 16.65 39.85
N HIS A 357 28.71 16.03 40.95
CA HIS A 357 29.57 16.66 41.93
C HIS A 357 30.71 15.69 42.27
N GLU A 358 31.91 16.27 42.39
CA GLU A 358 33.19 15.65 42.78
C GLU A 358 34.01 14.95 41.70
N ARG A 359 34.67 15.77 40.86
CA ARG A 359 36.12 15.67 40.65
C ARG A 359 36.76 17.07 40.57
N ALA A 360 36.77 17.76 41.71
CA ALA A 360 37.91 18.61 42.03
C ALA A 360 39.00 17.65 42.52
N ASP A 361 40.01 17.40 41.68
CA ASP A 361 41.39 17.05 42.08
C ASP A 361 42.18 16.59 40.84
N ASP A 362 42.42 17.51 39.90
CA ASP A 362 43.60 17.39 39.02
C ASP A 362 44.17 18.74 38.54
N ALA A 363 43.70 19.85 39.12
CA ALA A 363 44.24 21.20 38.85
C ALA A 363 45.36 21.61 39.83
N GLY A 364 45.49 20.94 40.99
CA GLY A 364 46.55 21.21 41.98
C GLY A 364 47.89 20.54 41.70
N ALA A 365 47.92 19.44 40.95
CA ALA A 365 49.15 18.68 40.68
C ALA A 365 49.97 19.20 39.48
N ARG A 366 49.39 20.07 38.64
CA ARG A 366 50.08 20.69 37.49
C ARG A 366 50.69 22.07 37.79
N ALA A 367 50.30 22.74 38.88
CA ALA A 367 50.90 24.01 39.31
C ALA A 367 52.15 23.84 40.20
N ALA A 368 52.31 22.68 40.87
CA ALA A 368 53.47 22.41 41.73
C ALA A 368 54.69 21.82 40.98
N ARG A 369 54.53 21.43 39.71
CA ARG A 369 55.61 20.86 38.87
C ARG A 369 56.27 21.87 37.91
N ALA A 370 55.76 23.11 37.84
CA ALA A 370 56.33 24.21 37.05
C ALA A 370 57.15 25.23 37.89
N ALA A 371 57.26 25.03 39.22
CA ALA A 371 58.03 25.91 40.13
C ALA A 371 59.24 25.24 40.80
N ARG A 372 59.62 24.02 40.37
CA ARG A 372 60.90 23.39 40.73
C ARG A 372 61.54 22.78 39.47
N GLY A 373 62.18 23.63 38.68
CA GLY A 373 63.10 23.18 37.63
C GLY A 373 63.04 24.03 36.36
N ALA A 374 63.89 25.06 36.33
CA ALA A 374 64.46 25.75 35.17
C ALA A 374 63.52 26.49 34.20
#